data_AF-A0A3M7PUC8-F1
#
_entry.id   AF-A0A3M7PUC8-F1
#
_cell.length_a   1.000
_cell.length_b   1.000
_cell.length_c   1.000
_cell.angle_alpha   90.00
_cell.angle_beta   90.00
_cell.angle_gamma   90.00
#
_symmetry.space_group_name_H-M   'P 1'
#
loop_
_entity.id
_entity.type
_entity.pdbx_description
1 polymer ?
#
loop_
_entity_poly.entity_id
_entity_poly.type
_entity_poly.pdbx_seq_one_letter_code
_entity_poly.pdbx_strand_id
1 'polypeptide(L)'
;MNNSSDKRMEINEIFESKDNLEVISWLQDRKLIPSELYCIKCSNPLKLQPRKDVVDSYGWRCSKCSTRRSIRTGTFFEAFNICLQSILKMIFFWSIQTRQIDQVDFLGISRNTIIKFQKLLRIVALKALNKSNFRLGGENKIVEIDESLFVKVKHFKGKDLRRRQIWVFGIYERITKRSLFIAVPKRDAYTLLNIIYEYILPDTIIYSDCWKTYMKIRDLDKRFQHRTVNHSLCFVNAEDGTHTNGIESVWCSGKTHIKSMRGVSRKYLSSYLDEFTWRRNMCETRSEAATVILNEIADQYSAKSEENELVDVFSKISTGDQQSDETFDVEDVDRNTTELPLYESGGEDEVEVAEIPCTSARKTTASDLVTVSSIPIKEHQVVTEVVESNKSGGQKRRGRPRKEDKKTIKVMRLTIVA
;
A
#
# COMPACT_ATOMS: atom_id res chain seq x y z
N MET A 1 -39.24 -16.08 21.58
CA MET A 1 -38.41 -17.12 20.94
C MET A 1 -37.45 -16.42 19.99
N ASN A 2 -36.16 -16.52 20.31
CA ASN A 2 -34.96 -16.21 19.52
C ASN A 2 -34.95 -14.96 18.64
N ASN A 3 -34.48 -13.85 19.22
CA ASN A 3 -33.70 -12.86 18.50
C ASN A 3 -32.36 -12.71 19.24
N SER A 4 -31.51 -13.74 19.15
CA SER A 4 -30.11 -13.61 19.52
C SER A 4 -29.45 -12.92 18.34
N SER A 5 -29.31 -11.60 18.46
CA SER A 5 -28.54 -10.77 17.56
C SER A 5 -27.13 -11.34 17.45
N ASP A 6 -26.82 -11.92 16.30
CA ASP A 6 -25.50 -12.40 15.88
C ASP A 6 -24.57 -11.17 15.79
N LYS A 7 -24.07 -10.75 16.96
CA LYS A 7 -23.20 -9.58 17.09
C LYS A 7 -21.82 -10.03 16.62
N ARG A 8 -21.59 -9.96 15.30
CA ARG A 8 -20.27 -10.20 14.71
C ARG A 8 -19.27 -9.29 15.40
N MET A 9 -18.37 -9.89 16.19
CA MET A 9 -17.35 -9.13 16.90
C MET A 9 -16.48 -8.36 15.91
N GLU A 10 -16.24 -7.09 16.24
CA GLU A 10 -15.34 -6.24 15.48
C GLU A 10 -13.88 -6.63 15.71
N ILE A 11 -13.02 -6.30 14.74
CA ILE A 11 -11.58 -6.63 14.81
C ILE A 11 -10.92 -6.09 16.09
N ASN A 12 -11.41 -4.95 16.59
CA ASN A 12 -10.90 -4.30 17.80
C ASN A 12 -11.17 -5.12 19.07
N GLU A 13 -12.33 -5.78 19.15
CA GLU A 13 -12.69 -6.62 20.30
C GLU A 13 -11.78 -7.86 20.39
N ILE A 14 -11.36 -8.39 19.23
CA ILE A 14 -10.46 -9.54 19.12
C ILE A 14 -9.02 -9.22 19.54
N PHE A 15 -8.59 -7.95 19.45
CA PHE A 15 -7.23 -7.55 19.84
C PHE A 15 -6.93 -7.72 21.32
N GLU A 16 -7.96 -7.69 22.17
CA GLU A 16 -7.86 -7.79 23.62
C GLU A 16 -8.39 -9.13 24.17
N SER A 17 -8.94 -9.98 23.31
CA SER A 17 -9.45 -11.29 23.73
C SER A 17 -8.34 -12.13 24.37
N LYS A 18 -8.65 -12.61 25.58
CA LYS A 18 -7.79 -13.53 26.35
C LYS A 18 -8.07 -14.99 26.01
N ASP A 19 -9.18 -15.28 25.31
CA ASP A 19 -9.52 -16.63 24.91
C ASP A 19 -9.05 -16.89 23.47
N ASN A 20 -8.02 -17.71 23.33
CA ASN A 20 -7.52 -18.09 22.01
C ASN A 20 -8.59 -18.82 21.17
N LEU A 21 -9.56 -19.49 21.79
CA LEU A 21 -10.63 -20.16 21.06
C LEU A 21 -11.58 -19.16 20.38
N GLU A 22 -11.86 -18.03 21.04
CA GLU A 22 -12.66 -16.94 20.47
C GLU A 22 -11.98 -16.33 19.24
N VAL A 23 -10.66 -16.09 19.33
CA VAL A 23 -9.86 -15.61 18.19
C VAL A 23 -9.85 -16.62 17.05
N ILE A 24 -9.73 -17.92 17.35
CA ILE A 24 -9.76 -18.99 16.36
C ILE A 24 -11.13 -19.04 15.67
N SER A 25 -12.24 -19.01 16.42
CA SER A 25 -13.59 -18.99 15.87
C SER A 25 -13.79 -17.81 14.94
N TRP A 26 -13.38 -16.61 15.37
CA TRP A 26 -13.50 -15.39 14.57
C TRP A 26 -12.75 -15.46 13.24
N LEU A 27 -11.59 -16.12 13.22
CA LEU A 27 -10.81 -16.36 12.01
C LEU A 27 -11.45 -17.43 11.12
N GLN A 28 -12.02 -18.49 11.71
CA GLN A 28 -12.73 -19.55 10.98
C GLN A 28 -13.98 -19.00 10.29
N ASP A 29 -14.77 -18.17 10.98
CA ASP A 29 -15.96 -17.52 10.45
C ASP A 29 -15.66 -16.63 9.23
N ARG A 30 -14.43 -16.09 9.17
CA ARG A 30 -13.92 -15.27 8.07
C ARG A 30 -13.11 -16.05 7.04
N LYS A 31 -13.06 -17.38 7.13
CA LYS A 31 -12.28 -18.26 6.23
C LYS A 31 -10.79 -17.90 6.15
N LEU A 32 -10.26 -17.28 7.21
CA LEU A 32 -8.84 -16.93 7.34
C LEU A 32 -8.01 -18.13 7.78
N ILE A 33 -8.63 -19.04 8.53
CA ILE A 33 -8.10 -20.36 8.87
C ILE A 33 -9.18 -21.42 8.65
N PRO A 34 -8.82 -22.68 8.39
CA PRO A 34 -9.79 -23.72 8.12
C PRO A 34 -10.66 -24.06 9.35
N SER A 35 -11.97 -24.20 9.12
CA SER A 35 -12.92 -24.76 10.09
C SER A 35 -12.84 -26.29 10.17
N GLU A 36 -12.41 -26.93 9.09
CA GLU A 36 -12.27 -28.38 8.99
C GLU A 36 -10.95 -28.73 8.27
N LEU A 37 -10.26 -29.76 8.75
CA LEU A 37 -9.08 -30.30 8.09
C LEU A 37 -9.10 -31.82 8.08
N TYR A 38 -8.53 -32.40 7.03
CA TYR A 38 -8.37 -33.83 6.89
C TYR A 38 -6.94 -34.28 7.16
N CYS A 39 -6.80 -35.49 7.70
CA CYS A 39 -5.52 -36.09 7.99
C CYS A 39 -4.78 -36.49 6.70
N ILE A 40 -3.56 -36.00 6.53
CA ILE A 40 -2.72 -36.30 5.34
C ILE A 40 -2.44 -37.81 5.19
N LYS A 41 -2.42 -38.58 6.30
CA LYS A 41 -2.08 -40.01 6.27
C LYS A 41 -3.26 -40.95 6.04
N CYS A 42 -4.45 -40.57 6.47
CA CYS A 42 -5.60 -41.49 6.50
C CYS A 42 -6.93 -40.86 6.11
N SER A 43 -6.91 -39.61 5.64
CA SER A 43 -8.06 -38.83 5.16
C SER A 43 -9.24 -38.73 6.12
N ASN A 44 -9.04 -39.03 7.41
CA ASN A 44 -10.06 -38.86 8.44
C ASN A 44 -10.10 -37.39 8.88
N PRO A 45 -11.29 -36.86 9.21
CA PRO A 45 -11.43 -35.51 9.74
C PRO A 45 -10.63 -35.35 11.04
N LEU A 46 -9.94 -34.23 11.16
CA LEU A 46 -9.17 -33.86 12.35
C LEU A 46 -10.10 -33.16 13.35
N LYS A 47 -9.82 -33.34 14.65
CA LYS A 47 -10.52 -32.62 15.72
C LYS A 47 -9.62 -31.52 16.27
N LEU A 48 -10.19 -30.34 16.51
CA LEU A 48 -9.50 -29.25 17.18
C LEU A 48 -9.38 -29.58 18.67
N GLN A 49 -8.17 -29.51 19.21
CA GLN A 49 -7.89 -29.89 20.60
C GLN A 49 -6.96 -28.89 21.29
N PRO A 50 -7.14 -28.63 22.61
CA PRO A 50 -6.22 -27.80 23.39
C PRO A 50 -4.80 -28.38 23.43
N ARG A 51 -3.81 -27.48 23.45
CA ARG A 51 -2.39 -27.79 23.52
C ARG A 51 -1.65 -26.73 24.33
N LYS A 52 -0.70 -27.15 25.16
CA LYS A 52 0.11 -26.22 25.98
C LYS A 52 1.45 -25.84 25.35
N ASP A 53 1.85 -26.57 24.31
CA ASP A 53 3.17 -26.49 23.68
C ASP A 53 3.21 -25.64 22.40
N VAL A 54 2.09 -24.99 22.05
CA VAL A 54 1.99 -24.09 20.89
C VAL A 54 1.41 -22.74 21.29
N VAL A 55 1.84 -21.69 20.58
CA VAL A 55 1.42 -20.30 20.84
C VAL A 55 -0.10 -20.14 20.77
N ASP A 56 -0.75 -20.84 19.84
CA ASP A 56 -2.20 -20.75 19.62
C ASP A 56 -3.04 -21.46 20.69
N SER A 57 -2.40 -22.22 21.59
CA SER A 57 -3.07 -23.08 22.58
C SER A 57 -4.01 -24.16 22.03
N TYR A 58 -4.10 -24.32 20.72
CA TYR A 58 -4.93 -25.30 20.02
C TYR A 58 -4.20 -25.92 18.82
N GLY A 59 -4.61 -27.12 18.44
CA GLY A 59 -4.11 -27.80 17.25
C GLY A 59 -5.04 -28.91 16.76
N TRP A 60 -4.87 -29.30 15.51
CA TRP A 60 -5.66 -30.38 14.90
C TRP A 60 -5.04 -31.73 15.23
N ARG A 61 -5.86 -32.71 15.67
CA ARG A 61 -5.42 -34.09 15.94
C ARG A 61 -6.34 -35.11 15.28
N CYS A 62 -5.74 -36.09 14.62
CA CYS A 62 -6.47 -37.24 14.08
C CYS A 62 -6.81 -38.25 15.18
N SER A 63 -8.07 -38.65 15.29
CA SER A 63 -8.48 -39.68 16.24
C SER A 63 -7.98 -41.08 15.89
N LYS A 64 -7.73 -41.38 14.60
CA LYS A 64 -7.31 -42.71 14.13
C LYS A 64 -5.81 -42.93 14.26
N CYS A 65 -4.99 -42.03 13.72
CA CYS A 65 -3.54 -42.22 13.63
C CYS A 65 -2.72 -41.24 14.49
N SER A 66 -3.38 -40.43 15.35
CA SER A 66 -2.75 -39.42 16.21
C SER A 66 -1.89 -38.36 15.50
N THR A 67 -1.92 -38.28 14.17
CA THR A 67 -1.22 -37.24 13.40
C THR A 67 -1.75 -35.87 13.80
N ARG A 68 -0.84 -34.92 13.98
CA ARG A 68 -1.14 -33.54 14.37
C ARG A 68 -0.91 -32.58 13.21
N ARG A 69 -1.69 -31.49 13.15
CA ARG A 69 -1.46 -30.35 12.25
C ARG A 69 -1.64 -29.03 13.00
N SER A 70 -0.95 -27.99 12.54
CA SER A 70 -1.17 -26.64 13.06
C SER A 70 -2.51 -26.12 12.56
N ILE A 71 -3.17 -25.27 13.36
CA ILE A 71 -4.35 -24.54 12.91
C ILE A 71 -4.04 -23.58 11.75
N ARG A 72 -2.76 -23.20 11.63
CA ARG A 72 -2.28 -22.26 10.62
C ARG A 72 -1.93 -22.93 9.30
N THR A 73 -1.88 -24.26 9.22
CA THR A 73 -1.34 -24.96 8.05
C THR A 73 -2.11 -24.62 6.78
N GLY A 74 -1.40 -24.21 5.73
CA GLY A 74 -1.96 -23.82 4.45
C GLY A 74 -2.50 -22.39 4.39
N THR A 75 -2.35 -21.61 5.48
CA THR A 75 -2.91 -20.26 5.60
C THR A 75 -1.82 -19.19 5.60
N PHE A 76 -2.20 -17.92 5.48
CA PHE A 76 -1.31 -16.77 5.62
C PHE A 76 -0.56 -16.77 6.98
N PHE A 77 -1.19 -17.29 8.04
CA PHE A 77 -0.64 -17.26 9.39
C PHE A 77 0.51 -18.25 9.61
N GLU A 78 0.69 -19.24 8.73
CA GLU A 78 1.75 -20.25 8.82
C GLU A 78 3.16 -19.65 8.80
N ALA A 79 3.31 -18.49 8.18
CA ALA A 79 4.60 -17.80 8.02
C ALA A 79 5.13 -17.17 9.32
N PHE A 80 4.33 -17.14 10.40
CA PHE A 80 4.64 -16.38 11.62
C PHE A 80 4.56 -17.27 12.86
N ASN A 81 5.52 -17.09 13.78
CA ASN A 81 5.57 -17.77 15.07
C ASN A 81 5.32 -16.79 16.24
N ILE A 82 4.24 -16.01 16.14
CA ILE A 82 3.73 -15.06 17.13
C ILE A 82 2.22 -15.25 17.27
N CYS A 83 1.59 -14.78 18.35
CA CYS A 83 0.15 -15.00 18.57
C CYS A 83 -0.72 -14.35 17.48
N LEU A 84 -1.90 -14.92 17.23
CA LEU A 84 -2.80 -14.49 16.17
C LEU A 84 -3.24 -13.03 16.37
N GLN A 85 -3.48 -12.62 17.62
CA GLN A 85 -3.83 -11.25 17.99
C GLN A 85 -2.73 -10.26 17.56
N SER A 86 -1.46 -10.62 17.74
CA SER A 86 -0.33 -9.79 17.27
C SER A 86 -0.32 -9.66 15.76
N ILE A 87 -0.60 -10.73 15.01
CA ILE A 87 -0.68 -10.69 13.54
C ILE A 87 -1.83 -9.79 13.09
N LEU A 88 -3.01 -9.90 13.72
CA LEU A 88 -4.17 -9.06 13.42
C LEU A 88 -3.88 -7.58 13.73
N LYS A 89 -3.20 -7.28 14.84
CA LYS A 89 -2.69 -5.93 15.13
C LYS A 89 -1.74 -5.44 14.05
N MET A 90 -0.81 -6.27 13.58
CA MET A 90 0.09 -5.90 12.48
C MET A 90 -0.68 -5.56 11.20
N ILE A 91 -1.78 -6.28 10.88
CA ILE A 91 -2.66 -5.95 9.75
C ILE A 91 -3.27 -4.57 9.94
N PHE A 92 -3.80 -4.28 11.12
CA PHE A 92 -4.37 -2.98 11.45
C PHE A 92 -3.35 -1.84 11.32
N PHE A 93 -2.18 -1.96 11.94
CA PHE A 93 -1.11 -0.96 11.86
C PHE A 93 -0.63 -0.74 10.42
N TRP A 94 -0.52 -1.81 9.62
CA TRP A 94 -0.23 -1.70 8.19
C TRP A 94 -1.35 -0.98 7.43
N SER A 95 -2.61 -1.22 7.78
CA SER A 95 -3.78 -0.62 7.12
C SER A 95 -3.84 0.89 7.31
N ILE A 96 -3.54 1.37 8.52
CA ILE A 96 -3.46 2.81 8.84
C ILE A 96 -2.11 3.45 8.45
N GLN A 97 -1.24 2.71 7.76
CA GLN A 97 0.04 3.18 7.20
C GLN A 97 1.04 3.71 8.26
N THR A 98 1.09 3.09 9.44
CA THR A 98 2.13 3.44 10.43
C THR A 98 3.52 3.02 9.98
N ARG A 99 4.54 3.72 10.47
CA ARG A 99 5.94 3.40 10.15
C ARG A 99 6.36 2.08 10.78
N GLN A 100 7.23 1.34 10.10
CA GLN A 100 7.76 0.06 10.59
C GLN A 100 8.42 0.18 11.97
N ILE A 101 9.15 1.27 12.23
CA ILE A 101 9.79 1.49 13.52
C ILE A 101 8.76 1.66 14.65
N ASP A 102 7.69 2.40 14.38
CA ASP A 102 6.60 2.57 15.34
C ASP A 102 5.89 1.23 15.60
N GLN A 103 5.69 0.40 14.57
CA GLN A 103 5.12 -0.95 14.74
C GLN A 103 5.98 -1.84 15.63
N VAL A 104 7.31 -1.78 15.49
CA VAL A 104 8.25 -2.51 16.35
C VAL A 104 8.09 -2.06 17.80
N ASP A 105 8.05 -0.75 18.04
CA ASP A 105 7.97 -0.19 19.39
C ASP A 105 6.61 -0.44 20.06
N PHE A 106 5.50 -0.24 19.34
CA PHE A 106 4.15 -0.43 19.88
C PHE A 106 3.77 -1.90 20.09
N LEU A 107 4.22 -2.80 19.21
CA LEU A 107 3.83 -4.21 19.28
C LEU A 107 4.86 -5.08 20.01
N GLY A 108 6.08 -4.57 20.23
CA GLY A 108 7.18 -5.36 20.80
C GLY A 108 7.61 -6.53 19.91
N ILE A 109 7.38 -6.43 18.60
CA ILE A 109 7.67 -7.49 17.62
C ILE A 109 8.99 -7.17 16.92
N SER A 110 9.79 -8.21 16.64
CA SER A 110 11.08 -8.01 15.98
C SER A 110 10.94 -7.36 14.60
N ARG A 111 11.86 -6.46 14.27
CA ARG A 111 11.91 -5.75 12.99
C ARG A 111 11.85 -6.70 11.79
N ASN A 112 12.57 -7.83 11.85
CA ASN A 112 12.59 -8.82 10.77
C ASN A 112 11.21 -9.44 10.52
N THR A 113 10.43 -9.70 11.60
CA THR A 113 9.06 -10.20 11.48
C THR A 113 8.14 -9.17 10.86
N ILE A 114 8.23 -7.89 11.27
CA ILE A 114 7.47 -6.79 10.65
C ILE A 114 7.79 -6.66 9.16
N ILE A 115 9.07 -6.67 8.78
CA ILE A 115 9.49 -6.58 7.37
C ILE A 115 8.94 -7.76 6.57
N LYS A 116 9.10 -8.99 7.08
CA LYS A 116 8.57 -10.20 6.42
C LYS A 116 7.05 -10.10 6.23
N PHE A 117 6.35 -9.65 7.26
CA PHE A 117 4.90 -9.50 7.24
C PHE A 117 4.43 -8.47 6.20
N GLN A 118 5.01 -7.27 6.19
CA GLN A 118 4.61 -6.24 5.23
C GLN A 118 4.92 -6.65 3.79
N LYS A 119 6.03 -7.36 3.56
CA LYS A 119 6.31 -7.96 2.24
C LYS A 119 5.21 -8.93 1.81
N LEU A 120 4.74 -9.80 2.72
CA LEU A 120 3.67 -10.74 2.42
C LEU A 120 2.34 -10.04 2.14
N LEU A 121 1.98 -8.98 2.88
CA LEU A 121 0.78 -8.19 2.59
C LEU A 121 0.85 -7.49 1.23
N ARG A 122 2.02 -6.98 0.83
CA ARG A 122 2.21 -6.42 -0.53
C ARG A 122 2.01 -7.46 -1.62
N ILE A 123 2.45 -8.70 -1.41
CA ILE A 123 2.22 -9.79 -2.37
C ILE A 123 0.71 -10.09 -2.49
N VAL A 124 -0.01 -10.13 -1.36
CA VAL A 124 -1.48 -10.30 -1.37
C VAL A 124 -2.16 -9.16 -2.13
N ALA A 125 -1.77 -7.91 -1.86
CA ALA A 125 -2.29 -6.73 -2.54
C ALA A 125 -2.03 -6.76 -4.06
N LEU A 126 -0.83 -7.14 -4.48
CA LEU A 126 -0.49 -7.30 -5.90
C LEU A 126 -1.33 -8.39 -6.56
N LYS A 127 -1.51 -9.55 -5.91
CA LYS A 127 -2.36 -10.63 -6.44
C LYS A 127 -3.82 -10.20 -6.59
N ALA A 128 -4.33 -9.40 -5.66
CA ALA A 128 -5.67 -8.83 -5.74
C ALA A 128 -5.82 -7.91 -6.97
N LEU A 129 -4.82 -7.06 -7.24
CA LEU A 129 -4.79 -6.23 -8.45
C LEU A 129 -4.81 -7.11 -9.72
N ASN A 130 -3.94 -8.12 -9.80
CA ASN A 130 -3.83 -8.98 -10.98
C ASN A 130 -5.10 -9.81 -11.23
N LYS A 131 -5.75 -10.33 -10.17
CA LYS A 131 -7.02 -11.07 -10.27
C LYS A 131 -8.13 -10.26 -10.95
N SER A 132 -8.10 -8.93 -10.82
CA SER A 132 -9.11 -8.04 -11.40
C SER A 132 -8.91 -7.74 -12.89
N ASN A 133 -7.87 -8.29 -13.55
CA ASN A 133 -7.44 -7.87 -14.90
C ASN A 133 -7.42 -6.34 -15.02
N PHE A 134 -6.72 -5.71 -14.08
CA PHE A 134 -6.80 -4.28 -13.82
C PHE A 134 -6.46 -3.45 -15.06
N ARG A 135 -7.46 -2.88 -15.72
CA ARG A 135 -7.33 -1.91 -16.82
C ARG A 135 -8.14 -0.66 -16.53
N LEU A 136 -7.69 0.47 -17.07
CA LEU A 136 -8.30 1.79 -16.91
C LEU A 136 -8.85 2.29 -18.26
N GLY A 137 -9.74 3.27 -18.20
CA GLY A 137 -10.38 3.85 -19.37
C GLY A 137 -11.61 3.09 -19.84
N GLY A 138 -11.85 3.13 -21.14
CA GLY A 138 -13.02 2.65 -21.85
C GLY A 138 -13.78 3.79 -22.51
N GLU A 139 -14.88 3.44 -23.16
CA GLU A 139 -15.76 4.39 -23.83
C GLU A 139 -16.16 5.56 -22.90
N ASN A 140 -16.08 6.79 -23.41
CA ASN A 140 -16.39 8.03 -22.70
C ASN A 140 -15.55 8.28 -21.42
N LYS A 141 -14.42 7.59 -21.26
CA LYS A 141 -13.49 7.84 -20.15
C LYS A 141 -12.25 8.60 -20.61
N ILE A 142 -11.80 9.48 -19.71
CA ILE A 142 -10.55 10.22 -19.88
C ILE A 142 -9.49 9.66 -18.94
N VAL A 143 -8.34 9.33 -19.51
CA VAL A 143 -7.15 8.87 -18.80
C VAL A 143 -6.01 9.86 -19.03
N GLU A 144 -5.40 10.32 -17.95
CA GLU A 144 -4.18 11.11 -17.99
C GLU A 144 -2.96 10.20 -17.81
N ILE A 145 -1.93 10.41 -18.62
CA ILE A 145 -0.65 9.69 -18.53
C ILE A 145 0.50 10.68 -18.39
N ASP A 146 1.52 10.27 -17.63
CA ASP A 146 2.70 11.08 -17.37
C ASP A 146 3.85 10.21 -16.81
N GLU A 147 5.07 10.73 -16.85
CA GLU A 147 6.24 10.15 -16.22
C GLU A 147 6.77 11.02 -15.10
N SER A 148 7.09 10.39 -13.98
CA SER A 148 7.84 11.04 -12.93
C SER A 148 9.11 10.28 -12.60
N LEU A 149 10.21 11.02 -12.44
CA LEU A 149 11.43 10.50 -11.86
C LEU A 149 11.24 10.27 -10.35
N PHE A 150 11.49 9.06 -9.87
CA PHE A 150 11.37 8.71 -8.45
C PHE A 150 12.73 8.64 -7.75
N VAL A 151 13.79 8.34 -8.49
CA VAL A 151 15.13 8.17 -7.94
C VAL A 151 16.13 8.99 -8.73
N LYS A 152 16.66 10.05 -8.11
CA LYS A 152 17.66 10.95 -8.70
C LYS A 152 18.95 10.92 -7.86
N VAL A 153 20.10 11.10 -8.51
CA VAL A 153 21.37 11.34 -7.82
C VAL A 153 21.36 12.75 -7.24
N LYS A 154 21.66 12.89 -5.94
CA LYS A 154 21.67 14.19 -5.28
C LYS A 154 22.75 15.10 -5.88
N HIS A 155 22.35 16.29 -6.33
CA HIS A 155 23.19 17.41 -6.81
C HIS A 155 24.17 17.14 -7.98
N PHE A 156 24.04 16.07 -8.78
CA PHE A 156 24.98 15.75 -9.87
C PHE A 156 26.47 15.84 -9.45
N LYS A 157 26.77 15.66 -8.16
CA LYS A 157 28.12 15.80 -7.57
C LYS A 157 28.41 14.59 -6.70
N GLY A 158 29.67 14.16 -6.70
CA GLY A 158 30.16 13.01 -5.91
C GLY A 158 30.28 11.71 -6.71
N LYS A 159 30.69 10.62 -6.04
CA LYS A 159 30.94 9.27 -6.64
C LYS A 159 29.66 8.58 -7.16
N ASP A 160 28.56 9.31 -7.24
CA ASP A 160 27.17 8.85 -7.31
C ASP A 160 26.54 9.00 -8.72
N LEU A 161 27.22 9.68 -9.65
CA LEU A 161 26.72 9.96 -11.01
C LEU A 161 26.39 8.73 -11.87
N ARG A 162 26.83 7.53 -11.47
CA ARG A 162 26.55 6.25 -12.16
C ARG A 162 25.29 5.53 -11.64
N ARG A 163 24.59 6.06 -10.63
CA ARG A 163 23.42 5.38 -10.06
C ARG A 163 22.21 5.45 -11.00
N ARG A 164 21.61 4.30 -11.26
CA ARG A 164 20.49 4.14 -12.20
C ARG A 164 19.24 4.90 -11.76
N GLN A 165 18.86 5.92 -12.52
CA GLN A 165 17.58 6.61 -12.35
C GLN A 165 16.43 5.62 -12.55
N ILE A 166 15.38 5.76 -11.74
CA ILE A 166 14.16 4.97 -11.89
C ILE A 166 13.02 5.93 -12.20
N TRP A 167 12.47 5.77 -13.40
CA TRP A 167 11.28 6.43 -13.86
C TRP A 167 10.06 5.61 -13.45
N VAL A 168 8.96 6.29 -13.19
CA VAL A 168 7.67 5.67 -12.96
C VAL A 168 6.70 6.26 -13.96
N PHE A 169 5.99 5.40 -14.68
CA PHE A 169 4.90 5.79 -15.55
C PHE A 169 3.60 5.70 -14.77
N GLY A 170 2.84 6.79 -14.78
CA GLY A 170 1.57 6.93 -14.10
C GLY A 170 0.43 6.94 -15.10
N ILE A 171 -0.68 6.32 -14.72
CA ILE A 171 -1.94 6.33 -15.47
C ILE A 171 -3.03 6.69 -14.48
N TYR A 172 -3.86 7.68 -14.81
CA TYR A 172 -4.91 8.17 -13.93
C TYR A 172 -6.23 8.33 -14.67
N GLU A 173 -7.28 7.66 -14.22
CA GLU A 173 -8.63 7.80 -14.78
C GLU A 173 -9.41 8.91 -14.06
N ARG A 174 -9.84 9.94 -14.79
CA ARG A 174 -10.45 11.14 -14.19
C ARG A 174 -11.75 10.89 -13.47
N ILE A 175 -12.60 9.99 -13.97
CA ILE A 175 -13.97 9.81 -13.46
C ILE A 175 -13.93 8.98 -12.17
N THR A 176 -13.42 7.75 -12.24
CA THR A 176 -13.36 6.85 -11.07
C THR A 176 -12.22 7.19 -10.10
N LYS A 177 -11.32 8.12 -10.46
CA LYS A 177 -10.14 8.52 -9.67
C LYS A 177 -9.12 7.40 -9.45
N ARG A 178 -9.31 6.26 -10.12
CA ARG A 178 -8.41 5.10 -10.13
C ARG A 178 -7.09 5.45 -10.82
N SER A 179 -6.02 4.80 -10.40
CA SER A 179 -4.69 5.06 -10.95
C SER A 179 -3.77 3.86 -10.88
N LEU A 180 -2.80 3.79 -11.78
CA LEU A 180 -1.78 2.76 -11.85
C LEU A 180 -0.39 3.41 -11.92
N PHE A 181 0.59 2.82 -11.23
CA PHE A 181 1.97 3.28 -11.21
C PHE A 181 2.93 2.15 -11.49
N ILE A 182 3.72 2.27 -12.55
CA ILE A 182 4.63 1.21 -13.01
C ILE A 182 6.05 1.76 -13.06
N ALA A 183 6.96 1.13 -12.33
CA ALA A 183 8.38 1.48 -12.42
C ALA A 183 8.92 1.03 -13.78
N VAL A 184 9.42 1.98 -14.58
CA VAL A 184 9.96 1.74 -15.91
C VAL A 184 11.48 1.92 -15.91
N PRO A 185 12.26 0.88 -16.24
CA PRO A 185 13.72 0.96 -16.22
C PRO A 185 14.30 1.79 -17.38
N LYS A 186 13.51 2.03 -18.44
CA LYS A 186 13.81 2.87 -19.60
C LYS A 186 12.55 3.67 -19.96
N ARG A 187 12.72 4.96 -20.21
CA ARG A 187 11.67 5.86 -20.70
C ARG A 187 11.81 5.97 -22.23
N ASP A 188 11.49 4.89 -22.93
CA ASP A 188 11.49 4.83 -24.40
C ASP A 188 10.09 4.56 -24.93
N ALA A 189 9.87 4.90 -26.20
CA ALA A 189 8.55 4.83 -26.81
C ALA A 189 7.98 3.41 -26.82
N TYR A 190 8.80 2.41 -27.07
CA TYR A 190 8.38 1.00 -27.08
C TYR A 190 7.82 0.59 -25.72
N THR A 191 8.54 0.89 -24.63
CA THR A 191 8.14 0.52 -23.26
C THR A 191 6.81 1.17 -22.89
N LEU A 192 6.65 2.46 -23.15
CA LEU A 192 5.46 3.20 -22.71
C LEU A 192 4.22 2.88 -23.56
N LEU A 193 4.38 2.73 -24.88
CA LEU A 193 3.28 2.35 -25.76
C LEU A 193 2.77 0.94 -25.42
N ASN A 194 3.65 -0.01 -25.07
CA ASN A 194 3.24 -1.33 -24.61
C ASN A 194 2.43 -1.26 -23.31
N ILE A 195 2.86 -0.44 -22.35
CA ILE A 195 2.13 -0.24 -21.10
C ILE A 195 0.75 0.38 -21.37
N ILE A 196 0.67 1.38 -22.26
CA ILE A 196 -0.60 1.99 -22.68
C ILE A 196 -1.53 0.93 -23.27
N TYR A 197 -1.04 0.10 -24.19
CA TYR A 197 -1.84 -0.94 -24.83
C TYR A 197 -2.36 -1.99 -23.82
N GLU A 198 -1.49 -2.41 -22.89
CA GLU A 198 -1.80 -3.42 -21.89
C GLU A 198 -2.83 -2.91 -20.87
N TYR A 199 -2.64 -1.71 -20.33
CA TYR A 199 -3.39 -1.25 -19.16
C TYR A 199 -4.50 -0.23 -19.46
N ILE A 200 -4.57 0.32 -20.67
CA ILE A 200 -5.66 1.21 -21.09
C ILE A 200 -6.60 0.46 -22.02
N LEU A 201 -7.90 0.51 -21.71
CA LEU A 201 -8.95 -0.08 -22.54
C LEU A 201 -9.10 0.71 -23.86
N PRO A 202 -9.46 0.06 -24.97
CA PRO A 202 -9.81 0.77 -26.20
C PRO A 202 -10.94 1.79 -26.00
N ASP A 203 -11.13 2.68 -26.98
CA ASP A 203 -12.15 3.73 -26.98
C ASP A 203 -11.98 4.79 -25.86
N THR A 204 -10.78 4.82 -25.25
CA THR A 204 -10.38 5.80 -24.24
C THR A 204 -9.88 7.10 -24.86
N ILE A 205 -10.17 8.22 -24.19
CA ILE A 205 -9.56 9.52 -24.46
C ILE A 205 -8.33 9.68 -23.56
N ILE A 206 -7.14 9.66 -24.16
CA ILE A 206 -5.85 9.77 -23.47
C ILE A 206 -5.36 11.22 -23.52
N TYR A 207 -5.02 11.77 -22.36
CA TYR A 207 -4.40 13.08 -22.18
C TYR A 207 -2.94 12.90 -21.77
N SER A 208 -2.01 13.54 -22.48
CA SER A 208 -0.58 13.52 -22.15
C SER A 208 0.07 14.88 -22.39
N ASP A 209 1.35 15.00 -22.05
CA ASP A 209 2.18 16.10 -22.55
C ASP A 209 2.44 15.99 -24.07
N CYS A 210 3.13 16.99 -24.64
CA CYS A 210 3.50 17.02 -26.06
C CYS A 210 4.75 16.18 -26.40
N TRP A 211 5.11 15.16 -25.61
CA TRP A 211 6.30 14.38 -25.92
C TRP A 211 6.13 13.53 -27.20
N LYS A 212 7.15 13.53 -28.08
CA LYS A 212 7.12 12.90 -29.41
C LYS A 212 6.71 11.42 -29.38
N THR A 213 7.04 10.71 -28.30
CA THR A 213 6.63 9.32 -28.07
C THR A 213 5.11 9.15 -28.14
N TYR A 214 4.35 10.05 -27.52
CA TYR A 214 2.91 9.94 -27.38
C TYR A 214 2.16 10.24 -28.68
N MET A 215 2.77 10.94 -29.62
CA MET A 215 2.17 11.15 -30.96
C MET A 215 1.88 9.84 -31.68
N LYS A 216 2.58 8.74 -31.32
CA LYS A 216 2.38 7.40 -31.87
C LYS A 216 1.23 6.62 -31.23
N ILE A 217 0.53 7.16 -30.22
CA ILE A 217 -0.60 6.50 -29.58
C ILE A 217 -1.71 6.20 -30.59
N ARG A 218 -1.95 7.11 -31.54
CA ARG A 218 -2.96 6.93 -32.60
C ARG A 218 -2.61 5.79 -33.56
N ASP A 219 -1.32 5.50 -33.73
CA ASP A 219 -0.83 4.41 -34.57
C ASP A 219 -0.92 3.04 -33.85
N LEU A 220 -0.97 3.04 -32.52
CA LEU A 220 -1.02 1.84 -31.67
C LEU A 220 -2.39 1.13 -31.76
N ASP A 221 -3.47 1.89 -31.61
CA ASP A 221 -4.84 1.45 -31.84
C ASP A 221 -5.67 2.67 -32.25
N LYS A 222 -6.34 2.59 -33.42
CA LYS A 222 -7.15 3.69 -33.97
C LYS A 222 -8.34 4.07 -33.08
N ARG A 223 -8.70 3.21 -32.12
CA ARG A 223 -9.76 3.46 -31.14
C ARG A 223 -9.31 4.40 -30.02
N PHE A 224 -8.01 4.64 -29.84
CA PHE A 224 -7.55 5.66 -28.91
C PHE A 224 -7.76 7.05 -29.48
N GLN A 225 -8.39 7.91 -28.68
CA GLN A 225 -8.38 9.34 -28.92
C GLN A 225 -7.24 9.93 -28.10
N HIS A 226 -6.40 10.76 -28.71
CA HIS A 226 -5.24 11.35 -28.02
C HIS A 226 -5.28 12.86 -28.12
N ARG A 227 -5.21 13.52 -26.96
CA ARG A 227 -5.09 14.97 -26.80
C ARG A 227 -3.83 15.29 -25.99
N THR A 228 -3.20 16.41 -26.31
CA THR A 228 -1.92 16.81 -25.74
C THR A 228 -1.98 18.19 -25.12
N VAL A 229 -1.19 18.40 -24.07
CA VAL A 229 -1.03 19.70 -23.41
C VAL A 229 0.44 20.11 -23.49
N ASN A 230 0.68 21.34 -23.94
CA ASN A 230 2.01 21.89 -23.95
C ASN A 230 2.30 22.59 -22.62
N HIS A 231 2.89 21.86 -21.68
CA HIS A 231 3.26 22.36 -20.35
C HIS A 231 4.26 23.53 -20.36
N SER A 232 4.96 23.78 -21.48
CA SER A 232 5.83 24.95 -21.62
C SER A 232 5.06 26.23 -21.97
N LEU A 233 3.84 26.12 -22.49
CA LEU A 233 3.04 27.25 -22.97
C LEU A 233 1.78 27.48 -22.14
N CYS A 234 1.15 26.42 -21.62
CA CYS A 234 -0.11 26.53 -20.91
C CYS A 234 -0.31 25.41 -19.87
N PHE A 235 -1.03 25.74 -18.79
CA PHE A 235 -1.46 24.76 -17.77
C PHE A 235 -2.78 24.07 -18.15
N VAL A 236 -3.57 24.74 -19.00
CA VAL A 236 -4.82 24.24 -19.56
C VAL A 236 -4.81 24.67 -21.02
N ASN A 237 -5.08 23.75 -21.93
CA ASN A 237 -5.29 24.11 -23.33
C ASN A 237 -6.58 24.94 -23.43
N ALA A 238 -6.45 26.19 -23.90
CA ALA A 238 -7.55 27.15 -23.95
C ALA A 238 -8.65 26.78 -24.97
N GLU A 239 -8.32 25.96 -25.97
CA GLU A 239 -9.26 25.59 -27.04
C GLU A 239 -10.18 24.44 -26.63
N ASP A 240 -9.65 23.41 -25.97
CA ASP A 240 -10.38 22.18 -25.67
C ASP A 240 -10.45 21.84 -24.16
N GLY A 241 -9.84 22.66 -23.31
CA GLY A 241 -9.82 22.50 -21.85
C GLY A 241 -8.94 21.36 -21.35
N THR A 242 -8.09 20.75 -22.20
CA THR A 242 -7.23 19.62 -21.82
C THR A 242 -6.18 20.05 -20.79
N HIS A 243 -5.99 19.24 -19.73
CA HIS A 243 -4.95 19.42 -18.70
C HIS A 243 -4.54 18.06 -18.12
N THR A 244 -3.45 17.99 -17.34
CA THR A 244 -2.99 16.75 -16.65
C THR A 244 -2.83 16.94 -15.15
N ASN A 245 -3.47 17.98 -14.59
CA ASN A 245 -3.41 18.30 -13.16
C ASN A 245 -3.86 17.15 -12.23
N GLY A 246 -4.68 16.21 -12.75
CA GLY A 246 -5.13 15.06 -11.98
C GLY A 246 -3.96 14.15 -11.64
N ILE A 247 -3.22 13.69 -12.64
CA ILE A 247 -2.05 12.83 -12.46
C ILE A 247 -0.94 13.54 -11.69
N GLU A 248 -0.74 14.84 -11.88
CA GLU A 248 0.18 15.66 -11.05
C GLU A 248 -0.18 15.61 -9.56
N SER A 249 -1.47 15.71 -9.23
CA SER A 249 -1.95 15.57 -7.84
C SER A 249 -1.72 14.15 -7.29
N VAL A 250 -1.93 13.12 -8.11
CA VAL A 250 -1.67 11.73 -7.70
C VAL A 250 -0.16 11.47 -7.51
N TRP A 251 0.70 12.09 -8.32
CA TRP A 251 2.15 12.03 -8.11
C TRP A 251 2.57 12.56 -6.75
N CYS A 252 2.00 13.69 -6.33
CA CYS A 252 2.25 14.25 -5.00
C CYS A 252 1.88 13.24 -3.90
N SER A 253 0.72 12.57 -4.03
CA SER A 253 0.24 11.55 -3.09
C SER A 253 1.16 10.31 -3.07
N GLY A 254 1.54 9.79 -4.24
CA GLY A 254 2.41 8.62 -4.38
C GLY A 254 3.82 8.88 -3.84
N LYS A 255 4.42 10.02 -4.19
CA LYS A 255 5.73 10.42 -3.65
C LYS A 255 5.68 10.60 -2.13
N THR A 256 4.64 11.24 -1.60
CA THR A 256 4.47 11.41 -0.14
C THR A 256 4.36 10.06 0.57
N HIS A 257 3.64 9.09 0.00
CA HIS A 257 3.55 7.74 0.54
C HIS A 257 4.95 7.09 0.64
N ILE A 258 5.74 7.12 -0.44
CA ILE A 258 7.10 6.56 -0.42
C ILE A 258 8.01 7.31 0.56
N LYS A 259 7.94 8.66 0.61
CA LYS A 259 8.74 9.48 1.55
C LYS A 259 8.47 9.15 3.01
N SER A 260 7.21 8.90 3.35
CA SER A 260 6.80 8.58 4.72
C SER A 260 7.52 7.34 5.28
N MET A 261 8.06 6.50 4.40
CA MET A 261 8.80 5.29 4.75
C MET A 261 10.27 5.55 5.09
N ARG A 262 10.81 6.75 4.78
CA ARG A 262 12.18 7.20 5.10
C ARG A 262 13.27 6.23 4.64
N GLY A 263 13.33 5.97 3.34
CA GLY A 263 14.35 5.13 2.73
C GLY A 263 13.76 3.82 2.17
N VAL A 264 13.39 3.82 0.89
CA VAL A 264 12.97 2.61 0.17
C VAL A 264 14.14 2.12 -0.68
N SER A 265 14.51 0.84 -0.53
CA SER A 265 15.48 0.24 -1.44
C SER A 265 14.87 0.11 -2.84
N ARG A 266 15.65 0.50 -3.86
CA ARG A 266 15.24 0.52 -5.27
C ARG A 266 14.63 -0.80 -5.74
N LYS A 267 15.20 -1.93 -5.29
CA LYS A 267 14.73 -3.28 -5.65
C LYS A 267 13.29 -3.55 -5.22
N TYR A 268 12.80 -2.84 -4.21
CA TYR A 268 11.44 -3.01 -3.68
C TYR A 268 10.48 -1.91 -4.14
N LEU A 269 10.94 -0.90 -4.89
CA LEU A 269 10.11 0.24 -5.28
C LEU A 269 8.80 -0.21 -5.94
N SER A 270 8.87 -1.15 -6.89
CA SER A 270 7.68 -1.69 -7.56
C SER A 270 6.67 -2.24 -6.55
N SER A 271 7.10 -3.03 -5.57
CA SER A 271 6.18 -3.57 -4.56
C SER A 271 5.48 -2.48 -3.74
N TYR A 272 6.13 -1.35 -3.49
CA TYR A 272 5.51 -0.21 -2.80
C TYR A 272 4.57 0.58 -3.71
N LEU A 273 4.86 0.67 -5.01
CA LEU A 273 3.94 1.23 -6.00
C LEU A 273 2.69 0.34 -6.17
N ASP A 274 2.85 -0.98 -6.12
CA ASP A 274 1.75 -1.94 -6.13
C ASP A 274 0.88 -1.78 -4.88
N GLU A 275 1.51 -1.63 -3.70
CA GLU A 275 0.80 -1.33 -2.45
C GLU A 275 0.00 -0.03 -2.56
N PHE A 276 0.62 1.04 -3.06
CA PHE A 276 -0.03 2.33 -3.24
C PHE A 276 -1.21 2.24 -4.22
N THR A 277 -1.00 1.55 -5.35
CA THR A 277 -2.02 1.28 -6.37
C THR A 277 -3.18 0.50 -5.76
N TRP A 278 -2.91 -0.59 -5.05
CA TRP A 278 -3.95 -1.40 -4.42
C TRP A 278 -4.78 -0.56 -3.43
N ARG A 279 -4.13 0.16 -2.52
CA ARG A 279 -4.82 1.01 -1.53
C ARG A 279 -5.73 2.04 -2.18
N ARG A 280 -5.25 2.69 -3.23
CA ARG A 280 -5.99 3.77 -3.89
C ARG A 280 -7.19 3.27 -4.70
N ASN A 281 -7.12 2.05 -5.23
CA ASN A 281 -8.15 1.51 -6.11
C ASN A 281 -9.13 0.59 -5.40
N MET A 282 -8.72 -0.05 -4.31
CA MET A 282 -9.50 -1.08 -3.61
C MET A 282 -9.99 -0.64 -2.22
N CYS A 283 -9.47 0.48 -1.70
CA CYS A 283 -9.84 0.98 -0.37
C CYS A 283 -10.35 2.42 -0.48
N GLU A 284 -11.54 2.69 0.07
CA GLU A 284 -12.05 4.06 0.17
C GLU A 284 -11.39 4.79 1.36
N THR A 285 -11.24 4.10 2.48
CA THR A 285 -10.60 4.63 3.69
C THR A 285 -9.43 3.78 4.20
N ARG A 286 -8.58 4.39 5.05
CA ARG A 286 -7.47 3.68 5.72
C ARG A 286 -7.96 2.59 6.68
N SER A 287 -9.10 2.80 7.33
CA SER A 287 -9.70 1.84 8.25
C SER A 287 -10.22 0.60 7.52
N GLU A 288 -10.86 0.78 6.36
CA GLU A 288 -11.39 -0.33 5.57
C GLU A 288 -10.31 -1.19 4.94
N ALA A 289 -9.11 -0.64 4.70
CA ALA A 289 -7.99 -1.40 4.15
C ALA A 289 -7.68 -2.68 4.95
N ALA A 290 -7.95 -2.70 6.26
CA ALA A 290 -7.82 -3.90 7.09
C ALA A 290 -8.83 -4.98 6.71
N THR A 291 -10.09 -4.60 6.49
CA THR A 291 -11.15 -5.52 6.08
C THR A 291 -10.91 -6.02 4.66
N VAL A 292 -10.56 -5.13 3.73
CA VAL A 292 -10.30 -5.49 2.33
C VAL A 292 -9.13 -6.48 2.25
N ILE A 293 -8.00 -6.20 2.92
CA ILE A 293 -6.85 -7.12 2.87
C ILE A 293 -7.13 -8.46 3.56
N LEU A 294 -7.95 -8.49 4.61
CA LEU A 294 -8.37 -9.74 5.25
C LEU A 294 -9.22 -10.60 4.31
N ASN A 295 -10.15 -9.99 3.58
CA ASN A 295 -10.94 -10.69 2.57
C ASN A 295 -10.04 -11.23 1.45
N GLU A 296 -9.07 -10.45 0.99
CA GLU A 296 -8.09 -10.92 -0.01
C GLU A 296 -7.22 -12.07 0.50
N ILE A 297 -6.81 -12.03 1.78
CA ILE A 297 -6.12 -13.15 2.42
C ILE A 297 -7.01 -14.39 2.43
N ALA A 298 -8.26 -14.25 2.84
CA ALA A 298 -9.21 -15.35 2.90
C ALA A 298 -9.42 -15.97 1.51
N ASP A 299 -9.65 -15.16 0.48
CA ASP A 299 -9.83 -15.60 -0.89
C ASP A 299 -8.60 -16.34 -1.43
N GLN A 300 -7.41 -15.75 -1.30
CA GLN A 300 -6.18 -16.29 -1.89
C GLN A 300 -5.68 -17.57 -1.22
N TYR A 301 -6.00 -17.76 0.07
CA TYR A 301 -5.57 -18.94 0.82
C TYR A 301 -6.68 -19.99 0.97
N SER A 302 -7.96 -19.64 0.78
CA SER A 302 -9.06 -20.62 0.66
C SER A 302 -9.04 -21.34 -0.68
N ALA A 303 -8.60 -20.67 -1.76
CA ALA A 303 -8.54 -21.24 -3.12
C ALA A 303 -7.44 -22.30 -3.31
N LYS A 304 -6.59 -22.56 -2.30
CA LYS A 304 -5.57 -23.60 -2.36
C LYS A 304 -6.13 -24.99 -2.08
N SER A 305 -6.93 -25.49 -3.02
CA SER A 305 -6.99 -26.91 -3.32
C SER A 305 -6.23 -27.27 -4.60
N GLU A 306 -5.90 -26.33 -5.49
CA GLU A 306 -5.15 -26.62 -6.72
C GLU A 306 -4.18 -25.45 -7.05
N GLU A 307 -2.98 -25.79 -7.51
CA GLU A 307 -1.86 -24.93 -7.94
C GLU A 307 -0.92 -24.32 -6.86
N ASN A 308 0.28 -24.88 -6.86
CA ASN A 308 1.32 -24.77 -5.84
C ASN A 308 2.38 -23.70 -6.20
N GLU A 309 1.97 -22.46 -6.50
CA GLU A 309 2.95 -21.39 -6.84
C GLU A 309 3.60 -20.72 -5.62
N LEU A 310 3.09 -20.96 -4.41
CA LEU A 310 3.62 -20.31 -3.20
C LEU A 310 4.91 -20.96 -2.68
N VAL A 311 5.36 -22.09 -3.23
CA VAL A 311 6.59 -22.74 -2.77
C VAL A 311 7.85 -22.07 -3.35
N ASP A 312 7.76 -21.46 -4.54
CA ASP A 312 8.93 -20.91 -5.25
C ASP A 312 9.33 -19.50 -4.78
N VAL A 313 8.38 -18.73 -4.22
CA VAL A 313 8.68 -17.42 -3.63
C VAL A 313 9.30 -17.56 -2.23
N PHE A 314 8.91 -18.58 -1.46
CA PHE A 314 9.41 -18.81 -0.11
C PHE A 314 10.84 -19.38 -0.09
N SER A 315 11.22 -20.19 -1.08
CA SER A 315 12.59 -20.72 -1.21
C SER A 315 13.61 -19.62 -1.54
N LYS A 316 13.24 -18.68 -2.41
CA LYS A 316 14.07 -17.52 -2.82
C LYS A 316 14.27 -16.47 -1.71
N ILE A 317 13.39 -16.43 -0.70
CA ILE A 317 13.51 -15.49 0.43
C ILE A 317 14.49 -16.00 1.50
N SER A 318 14.76 -17.32 1.55
CA SER A 318 15.54 -17.93 2.63
C SER A 318 17.04 -18.03 2.35
N THR A 319 17.48 -17.81 1.11
CA THR A 319 18.90 -17.67 0.75
C THR A 319 19.28 -16.19 0.84
N GLY A 320 20.02 -15.84 1.90
CA GLY A 320 20.55 -14.49 2.06
C GLY A 320 21.56 -14.18 0.99
N ASP A 321 21.25 -13.22 0.12
CA ASP A 321 22.23 -12.62 -0.79
C ASP A 321 22.79 -11.34 -0.17
N GLN A 322 24.07 -11.43 0.19
CA GLN A 322 24.92 -10.30 0.53
C GLN A 322 25.17 -9.47 -0.73
N GLN A 323 24.30 -8.50 -1.00
CA GLN A 323 24.62 -7.39 -1.89
C GLN A 323 24.12 -6.10 -1.26
N SER A 324 25.03 -5.13 -1.11
CA SER A 324 24.87 -3.89 -0.36
C SER A 324 23.50 -3.22 -0.56
N ASP A 325 22.73 -3.14 0.52
CA ASP A 325 21.41 -2.49 0.58
C ASP A 325 21.56 -0.96 0.48
N GLU A 326 21.32 -0.41 -0.71
CA GLU A 326 21.22 1.05 -0.89
C GLU A 326 19.75 1.50 -0.78
N THR A 327 19.43 2.21 0.31
CA THR A 327 18.16 2.90 0.57
C THR A 327 18.12 4.26 -0.10
N PHE A 328 16.97 4.71 -0.61
CA PHE A 328 16.80 6.03 -1.24
C PHE A 328 15.65 6.83 -0.64
N ASP A 329 15.85 8.14 -0.51
CA ASP A 329 14.84 9.11 -0.09
C ASP A 329 14.28 9.84 -1.32
N VAL A 330 12.97 9.80 -1.52
CA VAL A 330 12.30 10.59 -2.58
C VAL A 330 12.39 12.07 -2.20
N GLU A 331 12.88 12.92 -3.10
CA GLU A 331 13.05 14.37 -2.86
C GLU A 331 11.75 15.17 -3.11
N ASP A 332 11.70 16.39 -2.56
CA ASP A 332 10.59 17.36 -2.61
C ASP A 332 10.27 17.85 -4.03
N VAL A 333 8.97 17.94 -4.31
CA VAL A 333 8.49 18.84 -5.36
C VAL A 333 8.58 20.20 -4.71
N ASP A 334 9.65 20.93 -5.00
CA ASP A 334 9.74 22.33 -4.60
C ASP A 334 8.53 23.05 -5.17
N ARG A 335 7.69 23.60 -4.28
CA ARG A 335 6.54 24.44 -4.65
C ARG A 335 6.97 25.81 -5.20
N ASN A 336 8.26 26.05 -5.43
CA ASN A 336 8.81 27.24 -6.04
C ASN A 336 10.28 27.00 -6.42
N THR A 337 10.55 26.41 -7.58
CA THR A 337 11.74 26.75 -8.37
C THR A 337 11.61 26.21 -9.78
N THR A 338 11.20 27.12 -10.65
CA THR A 338 11.37 27.07 -12.09
C THR A 338 12.87 27.11 -12.42
N GLU A 339 13.55 25.96 -12.43
CA GLU A 339 14.77 25.79 -13.23
C GLU A 339 14.74 24.41 -13.89
N LEU A 340 14.13 24.38 -15.08
CA LEU A 340 14.24 23.31 -16.05
C LEU A 340 15.72 23.14 -16.43
N PRO A 341 16.29 21.93 -16.46
CA PRO A 341 17.60 21.72 -17.08
C PRO A 341 17.51 22.12 -18.56
N LEU A 342 18.42 23.00 -18.98
CA LEU A 342 18.61 23.42 -20.37
C LEU A 342 18.63 22.19 -21.29
N TYR A 343 17.69 22.20 -22.24
CA TYR A 343 17.61 21.29 -23.36
C TYR A 343 18.77 21.57 -24.31
N GLU A 344 19.75 20.67 -24.38
CA GLU A 344 20.65 20.62 -25.53
C GLU A 344 19.95 19.83 -26.64
N SER A 345 19.35 20.58 -27.56
CA SER A 345 18.88 20.12 -28.87
C SER A 345 20.04 19.54 -29.66
N GLY A 346 19.92 18.27 -30.04
CA GLY A 346 20.70 17.69 -31.14
C GLY A 346 19.79 17.50 -32.35
N GLY A 347 20.07 18.24 -33.43
CA GLY A 347 19.63 17.91 -34.79
C GLY A 347 18.34 18.56 -35.25
N GLU A 348 18.49 19.54 -36.14
CA GLU A 348 17.49 20.35 -36.83
C GLU A 348 16.47 19.52 -37.64
N ASP A 349 15.21 19.94 -37.54
CA ASP A 349 14.26 20.10 -38.65
C ASP A 349 13.16 21.03 -38.12
N GLU A 350 13.19 22.29 -38.56
CA GLU A 350 12.19 23.30 -38.19
C GLU A 350 10.81 22.90 -38.70
N VAL A 351 9.85 22.73 -37.80
CA VAL A 351 8.43 22.63 -38.15
C VAL A 351 7.71 23.78 -37.46
N GLU A 352 7.09 24.64 -38.27
CA GLU A 352 6.23 25.74 -37.85
C GLU A 352 5.17 25.26 -36.84
N VAL A 353 5.25 25.77 -35.60
CA VAL A 353 4.21 25.61 -34.59
C VAL A 353 3.33 26.85 -34.66
N ALA A 354 2.08 26.68 -35.09
CA ALA A 354 1.10 27.76 -35.13
C ALA A 354 0.91 28.37 -33.72
N GLU A 355 0.85 29.70 -33.64
CA GLU A 355 0.61 30.44 -32.40
C GLU A 355 -0.83 30.17 -31.90
N ILE A 356 -0.96 29.57 -30.71
CA ILE A 356 -2.25 29.25 -30.07
C ILE A 356 -2.51 30.24 -28.93
N PRO A 357 -3.71 30.87 -28.85
CA PRO A 357 -4.00 31.89 -27.85
C PRO A 357 -4.07 31.31 -26.42
N CYS A 358 -3.35 31.92 -25.50
CA CYS A 358 -3.19 31.48 -24.11
C CYS A 358 -4.01 32.36 -23.16
N THR A 359 -4.83 31.76 -22.30
CA THR A 359 -5.50 32.47 -21.20
C THR A 359 -4.71 32.28 -19.91
N SER A 360 -4.04 33.33 -19.43
CA SER A 360 -3.48 33.37 -18.08
C SER A 360 -4.62 33.52 -17.07
N ALA A 361 -4.82 32.54 -16.19
CA ALA A 361 -5.70 32.74 -15.04
C ALA A 361 -5.11 33.83 -14.13
N ARG A 362 -5.85 34.94 -13.95
CA ARG A 362 -5.55 35.97 -12.95
C ARG A 362 -5.55 35.36 -11.55
N LYS A 363 -4.55 35.70 -10.75
CA LYS A 363 -4.58 35.51 -9.29
C LYS A 363 -5.79 36.25 -8.73
N THR A 364 -6.77 35.53 -8.19
CA THR A 364 -7.79 36.10 -7.32
C THR A 364 -7.11 36.55 -6.03
N THR A 365 -7.02 37.87 -5.84
CA THR A 365 -6.68 38.47 -4.55
C THR A 365 -7.86 38.34 -3.60
N ALA A 366 -7.55 38.16 -2.32
CA ALA A 366 -8.51 38.05 -1.23
C ALA A 366 -9.31 39.36 -1.06
N SER A 367 -10.49 39.47 -1.66
CA SER A 367 -11.48 40.50 -1.27
C SER A 367 -12.93 40.26 -1.69
N ASP A 368 -13.30 39.17 -2.38
CA ASP A 368 -14.69 38.94 -2.78
C ASP A 368 -15.28 37.68 -2.12
N LEU A 369 -15.76 37.86 -0.89
CA LEU A 369 -16.58 36.89 -0.17
C LEU A 369 -18.04 37.03 -0.63
N VAL A 370 -18.57 36.01 -1.31
CA VAL A 370 -20.01 35.73 -1.31
C VAL A 370 -20.22 34.42 -0.57
N THR A 371 -21.00 34.51 0.51
CA THR A 371 -21.33 33.44 1.44
C THR A 371 -22.07 32.29 0.75
N VAL A 372 -21.45 31.11 0.75
CA VAL A 372 -22.14 29.83 0.56
C VAL A 372 -21.89 28.97 1.80
N SER A 373 -22.99 28.55 2.41
CA SER A 373 -23.08 27.87 3.70
C SER A 373 -22.20 26.63 3.80
N SER A 374 -21.30 26.63 4.78
CA SER A 374 -20.49 25.49 5.19
C SER A 374 -21.36 24.35 5.75
N ILE A 375 -21.24 23.17 5.17
CA ILE A 375 -21.63 21.90 5.82
C ILE A 375 -20.46 21.53 6.74
N PRO A 376 -20.67 21.30 8.06
CA PRO A 376 -19.57 21.02 8.97
C PRO A 376 -19.06 19.59 8.79
N ILE A 377 -17.79 19.46 8.41
CA ILE A 377 -17.02 18.23 8.57
C ILE A 377 -16.67 18.14 10.06
N LYS A 378 -17.17 17.11 10.75
CA LYS A 378 -16.80 16.84 12.15
C LYS A 378 -15.34 16.39 12.20
N GLU A 379 -14.49 17.22 12.80
CA GLU A 379 -13.17 16.81 13.26
C GLU A 379 -13.33 15.94 14.52
N HIS A 380 -12.86 14.69 14.49
CA HIS A 380 -12.75 13.89 15.71
C HIS A 380 -11.48 14.31 16.47
N GLN A 381 -11.67 14.95 17.62
CA GLN A 381 -10.61 15.25 18.57
C GLN A 381 -10.14 13.95 19.25
N VAL A 382 -8.86 13.61 19.09
CA VAL A 382 -8.21 12.56 19.89
C VAL A 382 -7.95 13.13 21.29
N VAL A 383 -8.76 12.76 22.27
CA VAL A 383 -8.52 13.11 23.67
C VAL A 383 -7.63 12.05 24.31
N THR A 384 -6.43 12.46 24.72
CA THR A 384 -5.52 11.64 25.53
C THR A 384 -5.79 11.88 27.01
N GLU A 385 -6.38 10.90 27.72
CA GLU A 385 -6.39 10.89 29.18
C GLU A 385 -5.26 10.01 29.74
N VAL A 386 -4.46 10.59 30.63
CA VAL A 386 -3.39 9.89 31.36
C VAL A 386 -3.94 9.50 32.73
N VAL A 387 -4.13 8.20 32.97
CA VAL A 387 -4.50 7.70 34.30
C VAL A 387 -3.26 7.14 34.99
N GLU A 388 -2.77 7.83 36.02
CA GLU A 388 -1.70 7.34 36.89
C GLU A 388 -2.28 6.49 38.03
N SER A 389 -1.89 5.21 38.11
CA SER A 389 -2.21 4.36 39.26
C SER A 389 -0.97 4.20 40.15
N ASN A 390 -0.98 4.84 41.33
CA ASN A 390 0.06 4.66 42.35
C ASN A 390 -0.21 3.37 43.15
N LYS A 391 0.69 2.40 43.09
CA LYS A 391 0.76 1.32 44.09
C LYS A 391 1.77 1.68 45.18
N SER A 392 1.27 1.85 46.39
CA SER A 392 2.06 2.05 47.62
C SER A 392 2.19 0.73 48.41
N GLY A 393 3.35 0.55 49.06
CA GLY A 393 3.65 -0.51 50.03
C GLY A 393 4.91 -1.31 49.64
N GLY A 394 5.96 -1.48 50.45
CA GLY A 394 6.27 -1.03 51.81
C GLY A 394 7.69 -1.50 52.21
N GLN A 395 8.22 -0.82 53.24
CA GLN A 395 9.37 -1.12 54.12
C GLN A 395 10.84 -1.16 53.62
N LYS A 396 11.64 -0.36 54.35
CA LYS A 396 13.08 -0.08 54.23
C LYS A 396 13.95 -1.24 54.74
N ARG A 397 15.05 -1.53 54.04
CA ARG A 397 16.35 -1.90 54.65
C ARG A 397 17.50 -1.19 53.92
N ARG A 398 18.44 -0.67 54.71
CA ARG A 398 19.56 0.19 54.29
C ARG A 398 20.60 -0.62 53.50
N GLY A 399 20.92 -0.17 52.29
CA GLY A 399 22.00 -0.66 51.44
C GLY A 399 22.16 0.23 50.21
N ARG A 400 23.41 0.59 49.88
CA ARG A 400 23.88 1.50 48.81
C ARG A 400 23.04 1.45 47.50
N PRO A 401 22.64 2.58 46.89
CA PRO A 401 21.78 2.55 45.71
C PRO A 401 22.55 2.10 44.46
N ARG A 402 22.18 0.95 43.90
CA ARG A 402 22.40 0.60 42.49
C ARG A 402 21.31 1.29 41.68
N LYS A 403 21.66 1.97 40.58
CA LYS A 403 20.68 2.50 39.62
C LYS A 403 19.91 1.32 39.02
N GLU A 404 18.71 1.06 39.51
CA GLU A 404 17.70 0.24 38.84
C GLU A 404 16.81 1.17 38.01
N ASP A 405 16.95 1.09 36.69
CA ASP A 405 16.02 1.73 35.75
C ASP A 405 14.66 1.04 35.85
N LYS A 406 13.76 1.60 36.67
CA LYS A 406 12.35 1.21 36.69
C LYS A 406 11.73 1.55 35.34
N LYS A 407 11.57 0.53 34.47
CA LYS A 407 10.74 0.65 33.27
C LYS A 407 9.28 0.80 33.69
N THR A 408 8.78 2.03 33.64
CA THR A 408 7.36 2.33 33.71
C THR A 408 6.69 1.81 32.43
N ILE A 409 5.90 0.74 32.52
CA ILE A 409 5.06 0.28 31.41
C ILE A 409 3.85 1.21 31.35
N LYS A 410 3.85 2.13 30.37
CA LYS A 410 2.67 2.92 30.02
C LYS A 410 1.74 2.04 29.17
N VAL A 411 0.59 1.67 29.71
CA VAL A 411 -0.48 1.02 28.94
C VAL A 411 -1.31 2.13 28.31
N MET A 412 -1.25 2.28 26.98
CA MET A 412 -2.15 3.15 26.22
C MET A 412 -3.46 2.40 25.95
N ARG A 413 -4.58 2.93 26.45
CA ARG A 413 -5.91 2.60 25.94
C ARG A 413 -6.22 3.54 24.78
N LEU A 414 -6.47 2.98 23.60
CA LEU A 414 -7.02 3.71 22.46
C LEU A 414 -8.55 3.58 22.50
N THR A 415 -9.24 4.66 22.83
CA THR A 415 -10.70 4.75 22.64
C THR A 415 -10.94 5.58 21.39
N ILE A 416 -11.54 4.97 20.36
CA ILE A 416 -12.01 5.70 19.18
C ILE A 416 -13.39 6.25 19.56
N VAL A 417 -13.51 7.57 19.64
CA VAL A 417 -14.82 8.23 19.81
C VAL A 417 -15.43 8.36 18.43
N ALA A 418 -16.56 7.65 18.23
CA ALA A 418 -17.33 7.57 16.98
C ALA A 418 -17.87 8.92 16.49
#